data_AF-A0A0K2ZS81-F1
#
_entry.id   AF-A0A0K2ZS81-F1
#
_cell.length_a   1.000
_cell.length_b   1.000
_cell.length_c   1.000
_cell.angle_alpha   90.00
_cell.angle_beta   90.00
_cell.angle_gamma   90.00
#
_symmetry.space_group_name_H-M   'P 1'
#
loop_
_entity.id
_entity.type
_entity.pdbx_description
1 polymer ?
#
loop_
_entity_poly.entity_id
_entity_poly.type
_entity_poly.pdbx_seq_one_letter_code
_entity_poly.pdbx_strand_id
1 'polypeptide(L)'
;MDESLKHRLFALELELLEPTTRASVARLSALLDEAFVEFGASGRCSDRQALLQELPAEAGAVRYRAFDLQAWLPAPDLAQLRDRS
;
A
#
# COMPACT_ATOMS: atom_id res chain seq x y z
N MET A 1 19.73 3.02 5.80
CA MET A 1 18.68 3.90 5.22
C MET A 1 18.55 5.10 6.13
N ASP A 2 18.37 6.30 5.58
CA ASP A 2 18.10 7.48 6.38
C ASP A 2 16.79 7.31 7.19
N GLU A 3 16.79 7.70 8.47
CA GLU A 3 15.63 7.49 9.34
C GLU A 3 14.43 8.32 8.91
N SER A 4 14.63 9.53 8.35
CA SER A 4 13.50 10.33 7.86
C SER A 4 12.82 9.67 6.66
N LEU A 5 13.62 9.12 5.74
CA LEU A 5 13.11 8.32 4.62
C LEU A 5 12.34 7.10 5.11
N LYS A 6 12.87 6.37 6.10
CA LYS A 6 12.20 5.20 6.69
C LYS A 6 10.83 5.54 7.26
N HIS A 7 10.73 6.61 8.05
CA HIS A 7 9.46 7.08 8.61
C HIS A 7 8.48 7.49 7.50
N ARG A 8 8.97 8.13 6.44
CA ARG A 8 8.13 8.51 5.30
C ARG A 8 7.57 7.29 4.57
N LEU A 9 8.38 6.26 4.34
CA LEU A 9 7.95 5.01 3.71
C LEU A 9 6.86 4.33 4.56
N PHE A 10 7.07 4.24 5.88
CA PHE A 10 6.07 3.66 6.78
C PHE A 10 4.76 4.45 6.82
N ALA A 11 4.84 5.78 6.78
CA ALA A 11 3.64 6.61 6.74
C ALA A 11 2.82 6.38 5.46
N LEU A 12 3.48 6.25 4.31
CA LEU A 12 2.81 5.96 3.03
C LEU A 12 2.18 4.57 3.00
N GLU A 13 2.86 3.56 3.55
CA GLU A 13 2.34 2.21 3.67
C GLU A 13 1.07 2.16 4.54
N LEU A 14 1.15 2.76 5.73
CA LEU A 14 0.00 2.82 6.64
C LEU A 14 -1.16 3.63 6.03
N GLU A 15 -0.86 4.68 5.26
CA GLU A 15 -1.87 5.47 4.56
C GLU A 15 -2.67 4.64 3.54
N LEU A 16 -2.06 3.69 2.84
CA LEU A 16 -2.76 2.77 1.93
C LEU A 16 -3.77 1.86 2.66
N LEU A 17 -3.61 1.66 3.97
CA LEU A 17 -4.51 0.86 4.80
C LEU A 17 -5.68 1.67 5.36
N GLU A 18 -5.60 2.99 5.33
CA GLU A 18 -6.64 3.85 5.89
C GLU A 18 -7.94 3.78 5.07
N PRO A 19 -9.11 3.62 5.73
CA PRO A 19 -10.40 3.54 5.02
C PRO A 19 -10.69 4.77 4.15
N THR A 20 -10.27 5.96 4.59
CA THR A 20 -10.44 7.21 3.84
C THR A 20 -9.59 7.25 2.57
N THR A 21 -8.38 6.70 2.61
CA THR A 21 -7.53 6.52 1.43
C THR A 21 -8.15 5.50 0.48
N ARG A 22 -8.57 4.34 0.99
CA ARG A 22 -9.17 3.27 0.17
C ARG A 22 -10.48 3.70 -0.49
N ALA A 23 -11.25 4.59 0.13
CA ALA A 23 -12.44 5.20 -0.46
C ALA A 23 -12.14 6.23 -1.57
N SER A 24 -10.89 6.68 -1.71
CA SER A 24 -10.50 7.78 -2.60
C SER A 24 -9.68 7.29 -3.79
N VAL A 25 -10.35 7.12 -4.94
CA VAL A 25 -9.70 6.79 -6.22
C VAL A 25 -8.56 7.75 -6.54
N ALA A 26 -8.75 9.05 -6.30
CA ALA A 26 -7.74 10.06 -6.55
C ALA A 26 -6.50 9.87 -5.66
N ARG A 27 -6.69 9.54 -4.38
CA ARG A 27 -5.55 9.34 -3.47
C ARG A 27 -4.82 8.03 -3.76
N LEU A 28 -5.55 6.93 -3.97
CA LEU A 28 -4.97 5.66 -4.40
C LEU A 28 -4.18 5.83 -5.70
N SER A 29 -4.73 6.55 -6.67
CA SER A 29 -4.06 6.80 -7.95
C SER A 29 -2.71 7.53 -7.81
N ALA A 30 -2.56 8.36 -6.78
CA ALA A 30 -1.34 9.10 -6.50
C ALA A 30 -0.32 8.30 -5.66
N LEU A 31 -0.75 7.22 -5.01
CA LEU A 31 0.12 6.35 -4.20
C LEU A 31 0.57 5.10 -4.98
N LEU A 32 -0.25 4.62 -5.92
CA LEU A 32 0.02 3.41 -6.70
C LEU A 32 0.61 3.78 -8.07
N ASP A 33 1.83 3.30 -8.30
CA ASP A 33 2.53 3.40 -9.59
C ASP A 33 1.70 2.78 -10.73
N GLU A 34 1.80 3.32 -11.96
CA GLU A 34 1.02 2.84 -13.11
C GLU A 34 1.19 1.34 -13.39
N ALA A 35 2.36 0.78 -13.09
CA ALA A 35 2.67 -0.64 -13.25
C ALA A 35 2.36 -1.49 -11.99
N PHE A 36 1.64 -0.92 -11.00
CA PHE A 36 1.35 -1.60 -9.73
C PHE A 36 0.49 -2.85 -9.90
N VAL A 37 0.84 -3.88 -9.13
CA VAL A 37 0.15 -5.18 -9.07
C VAL A 37 0.09 -5.63 -7.61
N GLU A 38 -1.06 -6.12 -7.18
CA GLU A 38 -1.26 -6.72 -5.86
C GLU A 38 -1.55 -8.22 -5.98
N PHE A 39 -0.93 -8.99 -5.08
CA PHE A 39 -1.23 -10.40 -4.88
C PHE A 39 -1.92 -10.59 -3.53
N GLY A 40 -3.21 -10.89 -3.56
CA GLY A 40 -3.99 -11.16 -2.35
C GLY A 40 -3.70 -12.53 -1.74
N ALA A 41 -4.12 -12.74 -0.49
CA ALA A 41 -3.95 -14.03 0.21
C ALA A 41 -4.63 -15.23 -0.50
N SER A 42 -5.62 -14.96 -1.36
CA SER A 42 -6.26 -15.97 -2.22
C SER A 42 -5.41 -16.38 -3.44
N GLY A 43 -4.26 -15.72 -3.67
CA GLY A 43 -3.47 -15.83 -4.89
C GLY A 43 -4.02 -15.01 -6.06
N ARG A 44 -5.12 -14.24 -5.87
CA ARG A 44 -5.65 -13.35 -6.90
C ARG A 44 -4.63 -12.23 -7.17
N CYS A 45 -4.33 -12.04 -8.45
CA CYS A 45 -3.53 -10.96 -8.96
C CYS A 45 -4.48 -9.85 -9.46
N SER A 46 -4.38 -8.66 -8.89
CA SER A 46 -5.15 -7.49 -9.30
C SER A 46 -4.20 -6.39 -9.76
N ASP A 47 -4.42 -5.86 -10.95
CA ASP A 47 -3.69 -4.69 -11.43
C ASP A 47 -4.22 -3.40 -10.78
N ARG A 48 -3.51 -2.30 -11.00
CA ARG A 48 -3.90 -0.97 -10.52
C ARG A 48 -5.33 -0.59 -10.89
N GLN A 49 -5.78 -0.86 -12.12
CA GLN A 49 -7.10 -0.43 -12.57
C GLN A 49 -8.20 -1.19 -11.82
N ALA A 50 -8.03 -2.50 -11.65
CA ALA A 50 -8.93 -3.33 -10.85
C ALA A 50 -9.00 -2.82 -9.41
N LEU A 51 -7.86 -2.55 -8.77
CA LEU A 51 -7.82 -2.04 -7.39
C LEU A 51 -8.50 -0.69 -7.24
N LEU A 52 -8.31 0.23 -8.19
CA LEU A 52 -8.98 1.54 -8.18
C LEU A 52 -10.51 1.44 -8.29
N GLN A 53 -11.03 0.33 -8.83
CA GLN A 53 -12.46 0.07 -8.92
C GLN A 53 -12.98 -0.68 -7.68
N GLU A 54 -12.22 -1.66 -7.18
CA GLU A 54 -12.63 -2.55 -6.09
C GLU A 54 -12.51 -1.90 -4.71
N LEU A 55 -11.35 -1.29 -4.40
CA LEU A 55 -11.04 -0.81 -3.06
C LEU A 55 -12.04 0.22 -2.51
N PRO A 56 -12.56 1.18 -3.31
CA PRO A 56 -13.54 2.14 -2.79
C PRO A 56 -14.86 1.49 -2.38
N ALA A 57 -15.28 0.41 -3.05
CA ALA A 57 -16.51 -0.31 -2.73
C ALA A 57 -16.37 -1.15 -1.45
N GLU A 58 -15.17 -1.61 -1.15
CA GLU A 58 -14.84 -2.35 0.07
C GLU A 58 -14.48 -1.43 1.26
N ALA A 59 -14.30 -0.13 1.00
CA ALA A 59 -13.82 0.81 2.00
C ALA A 59 -14.75 0.85 3.23
N GLY A 60 -14.19 0.51 4.39
CA GLY A 60 -14.90 0.48 5.67
C GLY A 60 -15.49 -0.89 6.05
N ALA A 61 -15.53 -1.86 5.13
CA ALA A 61 -15.93 -3.23 5.46
C ALA A 61 -14.86 -4.00 6.25
N VAL A 62 -13.58 -3.68 5.99
CA VAL A 62 -12.43 -4.32 6.62
C VAL A 62 -11.48 -3.24 7.15
N ARG A 63 -10.99 -3.44 8.38
CA ARG A 63 -9.91 -2.65 8.95
C ARG A 63 -8.61 -3.41 8.83
N TYR A 64 -7.73 -2.92 7.96
CA TYR A 64 -6.39 -3.45 7.83
C TYR A 64 -5.50 -2.93 8.96
N ARG A 65 -4.63 -3.79 9.47
CA ARG A 65 -3.64 -3.48 10.50
C ARG A 65 -2.31 -4.03 10.00
N ALA A 66 -1.29 -3.19 10.01
CA ALA A 66 0.08 -3.61 9.79
C ALA A 66 0.88 -3.33 11.07
N PHE A 67 1.73 -4.27 11.46
CA PHE A 67 2.65 -4.16 12.58
C PHE A 67 4.00 -4.77 12.21
N ASP A 68 5.01 -4.55 13.05
CA ASP A 68 6.39 -5.00 12.81
C ASP A 68 6.95 -4.56 11.45
N LEU A 69 6.67 -3.31 11.04
CA LEU A 69 7.14 -2.77 9.77
C LEU A 69 8.67 -2.75 9.71
N GLN A 70 9.19 -3.34 8.64
CA GLN A 70 10.61 -3.36 8.29
C GLN A 70 10.77 -2.78 6.89
N ALA A 71 11.88 -2.07 6.68
CA ALA A 71 12.22 -1.53 5.37
C ALA A 71 13.71 -1.66 5.11
N TRP A 72 14.05 -1.94 3.85
CA TRP A 72 15.41 -1.94 3.36
C TRP A 72 15.50 -1.37 1.94
N LEU A 73 16.70 -1.03 1.50
CA LEU A 73 16.96 -0.45 0.17
C LEU A 73 17.77 -1.44 -0.67
N PRO A 74 17.13 -2.32 -1.46
CA PRO A 74 17.85 -3.18 -2.40
C PRO A 74 18.59 -2.41 -3.50
N ALA A 75 18.14 -1.18 -3.81
CA ALA A 75 18.79 -0.25 -4.74
C ALA A 75 18.59 1.19 -4.24
N PRO A 76 19.33 2.19 -4.76
CA PRO A 76 19.25 3.58 -4.27
C PRO A 76 17.84 4.22 -4.33
N ASP A 77 17.03 3.79 -5.29
CA ASP A 77 15.70 4.33 -5.61
C ASP A 77 14.56 3.32 -5.36
N LEU A 78 14.87 2.16 -4.79
CA LEU A 78 13.91 1.10 -4.50
C LEU A 78 13.95 0.74 -3.03
N ALA A 79 12.80 0.83 -2.37
CA ALA A 79 12.58 0.28 -1.05
C ALA A 79 11.67 -0.94 -1.13
N GLN A 80 11.96 -1.96 -0.31
CA GLN A 80 10.99 -3.01 -0.01
C GLN A 80 10.59 -2.90 1.44
N LEU A 81 9.27 -2.93 1.66
CA LEU A 81 8.64 -2.96 2.97
C LEU A 81 8.14 -4.37 3.26
N ARG A 82 8.15 -4.73 4.54
CA ARG A 82 7.61 -5.98 5.07
C ARG A 82 6.89 -5.67 6.37
N ASP A 83 5.70 -6.21 6.52
CA ASP A 83 4.91 -6.08 7.74
C ASP A 83 4.25 -7.42 8.11
N ARG A 84 3.51 -7.40 9.20
CA ARG A 84 2.60 -8.45 9.63
C ARG A 84 1.18 -7.89 9.65
N SER A 85 0.23 -8.70 9.19
CA SER A 85 -1.21 -8.43 9.17
C SER A 85 -2.01 -9.36 10.07
#